data_AF-A0A5C7LCF7-F1
#
_entry.id   AF-A0A5C7LCF7-F1
#
_cell.length_a   1.000
_cell.length_b   1.000
_cell.length_c   1.000
_cell.angle_alpha   90.00
_cell.angle_beta   90.00
_cell.angle_gamma   90.00
#
_symmetry.space_group_name_H-M   'P 1'
#
loop_
_entity.id
_entity.type
_entity.pdbx_description
1 polymer ?
#
loop_
_entity_poly.entity_id
_entity_poly.type
_entity_poly.pdbx_seq_one_letter_code
_entity_poly.pdbx_strand_id
1 'polypeptide(L)'
;MRYRPESIGSLIRPRLLSKGRMVPLKEAEHYVHLLSALSVPPELSSLFPKDAALRFDGLNLGDTAENPGEAYVAEITHFLIRENNKNYLVNKKTLPEAIKRRKERFGPRAKLYIHSIGVKLYKGFERLKDGTLKPINPWMPPGSTDEVVLFFSQYDCVPLEQIVRYEACKPGELVLFAKTNGLVIKKKKLNKPRFHSTNSWTSYSISILSNQSIVRFVPSRKFSVYIPGKSETGS
;
A
#
# COMPACT_ATOMS: atom_id res chain seq x y z
N MET A 1 -6.47 4.63 7.32
CA MET A 1 -6.30 3.36 8.07
C MET A 1 -4.99 3.42 8.82
N ARG A 2 -4.84 2.71 9.94
CA ARG A 2 -3.55 2.60 10.64
C ARG A 2 -3.07 1.17 10.51
N TYR A 3 -1.91 1.00 9.88
CA TYR A 3 -1.23 -0.29 9.79
C TYR A 3 -0.64 -0.63 11.15
N ARG A 4 -0.51 -1.93 11.41
CA ARG A 4 -0.02 -2.45 12.67
C ARG A 4 1.08 -3.47 12.41
N PRO A 5 1.88 -3.83 13.42
CA PRO A 5 2.84 -4.94 13.35
C PRO A 5 2.31 -6.19 12.64
N GLU A 6 1.05 -6.56 12.89
CA GLU A 6 0.42 -7.74 12.31
C GLU A 6 0.14 -7.62 10.81
N SER A 7 0.30 -6.42 10.23
CA SER A 7 0.14 -6.17 8.80
C SER A 7 1.38 -6.53 7.97
N ILE A 8 2.47 -7.04 8.56
CA ILE A 8 3.57 -7.61 7.77
C ILE A 8 3.05 -8.78 6.91
N GLY A 9 3.37 -8.77 5.62
CA GLY A 9 2.87 -9.69 4.61
C GLY A 9 1.56 -9.23 3.95
N SER A 10 0.91 -8.18 4.45
CA SER A 10 -0.29 -7.64 3.82
C SER A 10 0.04 -6.92 2.52
N LEU A 11 -0.85 -7.04 1.54
CA LEU A 11 -0.75 -6.36 0.25
C LEU A 11 -1.41 -4.99 0.27
N ILE A 12 -0.72 -4.02 -0.30
CA ILE A 12 -1.14 -2.62 -0.35
C ILE A 12 -0.78 -1.99 -1.70
N ARG A 13 -1.32 -0.79 -1.97
CA ARG A 13 -0.74 0.14 -2.93
C ARG A 13 -0.48 1.51 -2.30
N PRO A 14 0.71 2.08 -2.53
CA PRO A 14 0.95 3.48 -2.25
C PRO A 14 0.07 4.37 -3.15
N ARG A 15 -0.28 5.55 -2.65
CA ARG A 15 -1.02 6.58 -3.38
C ARG A 15 -0.19 7.19 -4.50
N LEU A 16 1.10 7.40 -4.25
CA LEU A 16 2.11 7.81 -5.24
C LEU A 16 3.35 6.95 -5.02
N LEU A 17 3.79 6.21 -6.04
CA LEU A 17 5.04 5.43 -5.96
C LEU A 17 6.27 6.34 -5.82
N SER A 18 6.27 7.51 -6.47
CA SER A 18 7.39 8.45 -6.45
C SER A 18 7.64 9.08 -5.08
N LYS A 19 6.69 8.98 -4.13
CA LYS A 19 6.90 9.39 -2.74
C LYS A 19 7.72 8.38 -1.93
N GLY A 20 7.85 7.15 -2.42
CA GLY A 20 8.57 6.09 -1.73
C GLY A 20 10.05 6.39 -1.68
N ARG A 21 10.65 6.21 -0.51
CA ARG A 21 12.10 6.29 -0.33
C ARG A 21 12.69 4.92 -0.61
N MET A 22 13.37 4.82 -1.73
CA MET A 22 13.99 3.60 -2.20
C MET A 22 15.36 3.45 -1.53
N VAL A 23 15.61 2.32 -0.86
CA VAL A 23 16.89 2.05 -0.18
C VAL A 23 17.25 0.57 -0.38
N PRO A 24 18.51 0.24 -0.73
CA PRO A 24 18.98 -1.14 -0.70
C PRO A 24 18.84 -1.74 0.69
N LEU A 25 18.42 -3.00 0.82
CA LEU A 25 18.13 -3.61 2.12
C LEU A 25 19.34 -3.58 3.06
N LYS A 26 20.54 -3.86 2.54
CA LYS A 26 21.81 -3.83 3.29
C LYS A 26 22.05 -2.45 3.94
N GLU A 27 21.72 -1.40 3.22
CA GLU A 27 21.90 -0.01 3.64
C GLU A 27 20.78 0.47 4.57
N ALA A 28 19.58 -0.12 4.48
CA ALA A 28 18.43 0.28 5.27
C ALA A 28 18.67 0.13 6.78
N GLU A 29 19.48 -0.85 7.20
CA GLU A 29 19.86 -1.08 8.60
C GLU A 29 20.83 -0.04 9.15
N HIS A 30 21.61 0.59 8.27
CA HIS A 30 22.64 1.57 8.64
C HIS A 30 22.06 2.99 8.64
N TYR A 31 21.14 3.27 7.70
CA TYR A 31 20.55 4.59 7.50
C TYR A 31 19.17 4.78 8.15
N VAL A 32 18.83 3.96 9.13
CA VAL A 32 17.54 3.99 9.86
C VAL A 32 17.23 5.39 10.43
N HIS A 33 18.25 6.11 10.91
CA HIS A 33 18.10 7.48 11.40
C HIS A 33 17.76 8.48 10.29
N LEU A 34 18.34 8.32 9.10
CA LEU A 34 18.13 9.22 7.96
C LEU A 34 16.81 8.94 7.26
N LEU A 35 16.37 7.69 7.24
CA LEU A 35 15.01 7.32 6.80
C LEU A 35 13.90 8.03 7.59
N SER A 36 14.18 8.46 8.82
CA SER A 36 13.24 9.20 9.68
C SER A 36 13.31 10.72 9.53
N ALA A 37 14.47 11.24 9.10
CA ALA A 37 14.61 12.62 8.69
C ALA A 37 13.98 12.75 7.29
N LEU A 38 13.48 13.93 6.91
CA LEU A 38 12.83 14.07 5.61
C LEU A 38 13.81 13.94 4.41
N SER A 39 15.10 13.76 4.68
CA SER A 39 16.21 13.73 3.73
C SER A 39 16.75 12.31 3.53
N VAL A 40 16.67 11.80 2.31
CA VAL A 40 17.52 10.68 1.87
C VAL A 40 18.93 11.25 1.67
N PRO A 41 19.99 10.57 2.15
CA PRO A 41 21.37 10.96 1.85
C PRO A 41 21.58 11.08 0.33
N PRO A 42 22.28 12.12 -0.16
CA PRO A 42 22.55 12.29 -1.58
C PRO A 42 23.13 11.03 -2.24
N GLU A 43 23.95 10.28 -1.49
CA GLU A 43 24.59 9.03 -1.91
C GLU A 43 23.55 7.97 -2.26
N LEU A 44 22.57 7.74 -1.40
CA LEU A 44 21.48 6.79 -1.67
C LEU A 44 20.56 7.27 -2.82
N SER A 45 20.38 8.59 -2.95
CA SER A 45 19.57 9.15 -4.04
C SER A 45 20.20 8.94 -5.42
N SER A 46 21.54 8.82 -5.47
CA SER A 46 22.29 8.59 -6.69
C SER A 46 22.24 7.14 -7.19
N LEU A 47 21.91 6.18 -6.31
CA LEU A 47 21.82 4.75 -6.64
C LEU A 47 20.64 4.41 -7.56
N PHE A 48 19.66 5.31 -7.68
CA PHE A 48 18.44 5.06 -8.44
C PHE A 48 18.22 6.15 -9.50
N PRO A 49 17.60 5.81 -10.65
CA PRO A 49 17.26 6.81 -11.65
C PRO A 49 16.46 7.97 -11.07
N LYS A 50 16.80 9.21 -11.46
CA LYS A 50 16.07 10.41 -11.05
C LYS A 50 14.65 10.45 -11.65
N ASP A 51 14.52 10.05 -12.91
CA ASP A 51 13.22 9.96 -13.58
C ASP A 51 12.39 8.81 -12.99
N ALA A 52 11.16 9.13 -12.58
CA ALA A 52 10.24 8.15 -12.03
C ALA A 52 9.82 7.09 -13.06
N ALA A 53 9.74 7.44 -14.35
CA ALA A 53 9.38 6.48 -15.39
C ALA A 53 10.43 5.37 -15.51
N LEU A 54 11.71 5.74 -15.57
CA LEU A 54 12.83 4.80 -15.58
C LEU A 54 12.97 4.06 -14.24
N ARG A 55 12.79 4.78 -13.12
CA ARG A 55 12.90 4.19 -11.78
C ARG A 55 11.92 3.06 -11.54
N PHE A 56 10.72 3.14 -12.12
CA PHE A 56 9.62 2.19 -11.92
C PHE A 56 9.30 1.40 -13.18
N ASP A 57 10.28 1.27 -14.08
CA ASP A 57 10.10 0.57 -15.34
C ASP A 57 9.65 -0.89 -15.13
N GLY A 58 8.82 -1.37 -16.06
CA GLY A 58 8.20 -2.69 -16.00
C GLY A 58 7.11 -2.86 -14.93
N LEU A 59 6.74 -1.80 -14.19
CA LEU A 59 5.51 -1.79 -13.39
C LEU A 59 4.36 -1.24 -14.21
N ASN A 60 3.18 -1.85 -14.06
CA ASN A 60 1.95 -1.36 -14.64
C ASN A 60 0.90 -1.17 -13.54
N LEU A 61 0.16 -0.06 -13.59
CA LEU A 61 -0.97 0.18 -12.69
C LEU A 61 -2.02 -0.93 -12.82
N GLY A 62 -2.32 -1.33 -14.06
CA GLY A 62 -3.31 -2.34 -14.39
C GLY A 62 -4.73 -2.04 -13.88
N ASP A 63 -5.63 -2.96 -14.18
CA ASP A 63 -6.92 -3.10 -13.53
C ASP A 63 -6.83 -4.33 -12.62
N THR A 64 -7.02 -4.16 -11.32
CA THR A 64 -6.89 -5.25 -10.34
C THR A 64 -8.04 -6.25 -10.41
N ALA A 65 -9.17 -5.88 -11.02
CA ALA A 65 -10.31 -6.76 -11.23
C ALA A 65 -10.22 -7.51 -12.57
N GLU A 66 -9.71 -6.87 -13.63
CA GLU A 66 -9.60 -7.47 -14.97
C GLU A 66 -8.27 -8.23 -15.15
N ASN A 67 -7.13 -7.62 -14.79
CA ASN A 67 -5.78 -8.11 -15.10
C ASN A 67 -4.88 -8.16 -13.84
N PRO A 68 -5.21 -8.96 -12.80
CA PRO A 68 -4.48 -8.97 -11.53
C PRO A 68 -3.00 -9.36 -11.67
N GLY A 69 -2.65 -10.20 -12.66
CA GLY A 69 -1.29 -10.65 -12.91
C GLY A 69 -0.34 -9.57 -13.47
N GLU A 70 -0.86 -8.45 -13.95
CA GLU A 70 -0.10 -7.32 -14.50
C GLU A 70 -0.22 -6.06 -13.64
N ALA A 71 -1.15 -6.06 -12.69
CA ALA A 71 -1.47 -4.92 -11.86
C ALA A 71 -0.53 -4.91 -10.65
N TYR A 72 0.44 -4.00 -10.63
CA TYR A 72 1.50 -4.00 -9.60
C TYR A 72 0.91 -3.99 -8.18
N VAL A 73 1.66 -4.56 -7.23
CA VAL A 73 1.29 -4.56 -5.81
C VAL A 73 2.52 -4.32 -4.96
N ALA A 74 2.31 -3.79 -3.76
CA ALA A 74 3.33 -3.70 -2.73
C ALA A 74 3.02 -4.64 -1.57
N GLU A 75 3.99 -5.42 -1.12
CA GLU A 75 3.89 -6.22 0.11
C GLU A 75 4.61 -5.52 1.25
N ILE A 76 3.97 -5.44 2.42
CA ILE A 76 4.61 -4.92 3.63
C ILE A 76 5.63 -5.94 4.13
N THR A 77 6.91 -5.58 4.09
CA THR A 77 8.00 -6.47 4.55
C THR A 77 8.67 -5.95 5.81
N HIS A 78 8.69 -4.63 5.99
CA HIS A 78 9.38 -3.95 7.07
C HIS A 78 8.52 -2.85 7.69
N PHE A 79 8.81 -2.51 8.94
CA PHE A 79 8.36 -1.28 9.59
C PHE A 79 9.56 -0.52 10.11
N LEU A 80 9.55 0.78 9.90
CA LEU A 80 10.39 1.71 10.61
C LEU A 80 9.62 2.16 11.85
N ILE A 81 10.02 1.71 13.03
CA ILE A 81 9.38 2.08 14.29
C ILE A 81 10.22 3.12 15.03
N ARG A 82 9.56 3.98 15.81
CA ARG A 82 10.24 4.94 16.69
C ARG A 82 10.10 4.50 18.14
N GLU A 83 11.24 4.36 18.82
CA GLU A 83 11.33 4.04 20.23
C GLU A 83 12.43 4.89 20.87
N ASN A 84 12.10 5.58 21.97
CA ASN A 84 13.05 6.43 22.72
C ASN A 84 13.81 7.44 21.85
N ASN A 85 13.10 8.12 20.95
CA ASN A 85 13.68 9.04 19.95
C ASN A 85 14.72 8.42 19.00
N LYS A 86 14.87 7.09 19.01
CA LYS A 86 15.62 6.33 18.02
C LYS A 86 14.65 5.62 17.09
N ASN A 87 15.12 5.33 15.88
CA ASN A 87 14.35 4.57 14.92
C ASN A 87 14.97 3.19 14.80
N TYR A 88 14.11 2.19 14.62
CA TYR A 88 14.51 0.79 14.46
C TYR A 88 13.80 0.23 13.25
N LEU A 89 14.56 -0.48 12.41
CA LEU A 89 13.99 -1.27 11.33
C LEU A 89 13.56 -2.62 11.89
N VAL A 90 12.33 -3.01 11.61
CA VAL A 90 11.74 -4.25 12.09
C VAL A 90 11.13 -5.01 10.92
N ASN A 91 11.41 -6.30 10.84
CA ASN A 91 10.87 -7.22 9.84
C ASN A 91 10.12 -8.36 10.55
N LYS A 92 9.60 -9.32 9.77
CA LYS A 92 8.85 -10.47 10.32
C LYS A 92 9.60 -11.22 11.43
N LYS A 93 10.93 -11.35 11.31
CA LYS A 93 11.76 -12.09 12.27
C LYS A 93 12.02 -11.30 13.56
N THR A 94 12.26 -10.00 13.44
CA THR A 94 12.61 -9.11 14.57
C THR A 94 11.38 -8.52 15.27
N LEU A 95 10.19 -8.65 14.67
CA LEU A 95 8.94 -8.11 15.18
C LEU A 95 8.56 -8.63 16.58
N PRO A 96 8.61 -9.93 16.88
CA PRO A 96 8.22 -10.45 18.20
C PRO A 96 9.08 -9.86 19.31
N GLU A 97 10.39 -9.74 19.07
CA GLU A 97 11.34 -9.18 20.02
C GLU A 97 11.09 -7.68 20.25
N ALA A 98 10.85 -6.92 19.19
CA ALA A 98 10.50 -5.49 19.29
C ALA A 98 9.21 -5.27 20.09
N ILE A 99 8.18 -6.11 19.88
CA ILE A 99 6.93 -6.05 20.64
C ILE A 99 7.18 -6.39 22.12
N LYS A 100 7.94 -7.46 22.38
CA LYS A 100 8.28 -7.90 23.75
C LYS A 100 8.99 -6.79 24.52
N ARG A 101 10.06 -6.24 23.96
CA ARG A 101 10.85 -5.13 24.54
C ARG A 101 9.99 -3.91 24.86
N ARG A 102 9.06 -3.57 23.96
CA ARG A 102 8.12 -2.45 24.16
C ARG A 102 7.16 -2.72 25.31
N LYS A 103 6.59 -3.92 25.37
CA LYS A 103 5.62 -4.31 26.41
C LYS A 103 6.26 -4.43 27.79
N GLU A 104 7.48 -4.94 27.87
CA GLU A 104 8.25 -5.02 29.12
C GLU A 104 8.50 -3.63 29.71
N ARG A 105 8.80 -2.64 28.87
CA ARG A 105 9.12 -1.28 29.32
C ARG A 105 7.89 -0.40 29.59
N PHE A 106 6.86 -0.48 28.76
CA PHE A 106 5.71 0.44 28.80
C PHE A 106 4.38 -0.24 29.18
N GLY A 107 4.43 -1.51 29.56
CA GLY A 107 3.29 -2.31 29.98
C GLY A 107 2.61 -3.10 28.84
N PRO A 108 1.70 -4.04 29.19
CA PRO A 108 1.15 -5.03 28.27
C PRO A 108 0.31 -4.45 27.13
N ARG A 109 -0.22 -3.23 27.32
CA ARG A 109 -1.06 -2.51 26.34
C ARG A 109 -0.25 -1.58 25.42
N ALA A 110 1.06 -1.49 25.60
CA ALA A 110 1.92 -0.62 24.81
C ALA A 110 1.93 -1.06 23.34
N LYS A 111 1.73 -0.09 22.43
CA LYS A 111 1.76 -0.30 20.98
C LYS A 111 3.09 0.19 20.41
N LEU A 112 3.55 -0.46 19.35
CA LEU A 112 4.65 0.03 18.54
C LEU A 112 4.21 1.30 17.79
N TYR A 113 5.05 2.31 17.81
CA TYR A 113 4.85 3.51 17.01
C TYR A 113 5.50 3.31 15.64
N ILE A 114 4.68 3.07 14.62
CA ILE A 114 5.14 2.93 13.24
C ILE A 114 5.30 4.32 12.62
N HIS A 115 6.54 4.65 12.26
CA HIS A 115 6.88 5.87 11.54
C HIS A 115 6.67 5.70 10.03
N SER A 116 7.14 4.59 9.47
CA SER A 116 7.01 4.29 8.03
C SER A 116 6.87 2.81 7.76
N ILE A 117 6.30 2.49 6.60
CA ILE A 117 6.05 1.13 6.12
C ILE A 117 7.06 0.85 5.02
N GLY A 118 7.91 -0.15 5.22
CA GLY A 118 8.83 -0.66 4.21
C GLY A 118 8.14 -1.74 3.38
N VAL A 119 8.17 -1.60 2.06
CA VAL A 119 7.51 -2.50 1.13
C VAL A 119 8.44 -3.00 0.03
N LYS A 120 8.12 -4.19 -0.48
CA LYS A 120 8.64 -4.68 -1.76
C LYS A 120 7.57 -4.57 -2.82
N LEU A 121 7.96 -4.24 -4.05
CA LEU A 121 7.04 -4.18 -5.18
C LEU A 121 7.06 -5.48 -5.98
N TYR A 122 5.94 -5.78 -6.61
CA TYR A 122 5.70 -6.95 -7.42
C TYR A 122 4.90 -6.54 -8.67
N LYS A 123 5.12 -7.23 -9.78
CA LYS A 123 4.49 -6.92 -11.08
C LYS A 123 3.04 -7.40 -11.18
N GLY A 124 2.57 -8.20 -10.22
CA GLY A 124 1.18 -8.64 -10.16
C GLY A 124 0.85 -9.36 -8.86
N PHE A 125 -0.37 -9.88 -8.78
CA PHE A 125 -0.80 -10.78 -7.71
C PHE A 125 -1.76 -11.86 -8.24
N GLU A 126 -1.85 -12.95 -7.52
CA GLU A 126 -2.82 -14.03 -7.73
C GLU A 126 -3.80 -14.10 -6.55
N ARG A 127 -5.03 -14.53 -6.82
CA ARG A 127 -6.00 -14.87 -5.78
C ARG A 127 -5.99 -16.38 -5.60
N LEU A 128 -5.64 -16.82 -4.40
CA LEU A 128 -5.63 -18.22 -4.01
C LEU A 128 -7.06 -18.74 -3.76
N LYS A 129 -7.21 -20.07 -3.67
CA LYS A 129 -8.52 -20.75 -3.50
C LYS A 129 -9.23 -20.37 -2.20
N ASP A 130 -8.48 -20.02 -1.16
CA ASP A 130 -8.96 -19.53 0.13
C ASP A 130 -9.36 -18.04 0.11
N GLY A 131 -9.25 -17.37 -1.04
CA GLY A 131 -9.50 -15.93 -1.19
C GLY A 131 -8.33 -15.04 -0.81
N THR A 132 -7.22 -15.61 -0.32
CA THR A 132 -6.01 -14.86 0.04
C THR A 132 -5.33 -14.31 -1.21
N LEU A 133 -4.84 -13.07 -1.13
CA LEU A 133 -4.09 -12.44 -2.21
C LEU A 133 -2.60 -12.70 -2.00
N LYS A 134 -1.92 -13.22 -3.04
CA LYS A 134 -0.48 -13.51 -3.00
C LYS A 134 0.24 -12.76 -4.11
N PRO A 135 1.34 -12.05 -3.83
CA PRO A 135 2.05 -11.31 -4.85
C PRO A 135 2.83 -12.27 -5.75
N ILE A 136 2.98 -11.90 -7.03
CA ILE A 136 3.75 -12.67 -8.02
C ILE A 136 4.73 -11.76 -8.76
N ASN A 137 5.80 -12.35 -9.30
CA ASN A 137 6.82 -11.64 -10.08
C ASN A 137 7.44 -10.45 -9.31
N PRO A 138 8.38 -10.72 -8.38
CA PRO A 138 9.11 -9.68 -7.67
C PRO A 138 9.68 -8.64 -8.64
N TRP A 139 9.52 -7.37 -8.30
CA TRP A 139 10.07 -6.28 -9.08
C TRP A 139 11.44 -5.86 -8.53
N MET A 140 12.41 -5.73 -9.42
CA MET A 140 13.71 -5.13 -9.13
C MET A 140 13.87 -3.84 -9.94
N PRO A 141 14.35 -2.75 -9.31
CA PRO A 141 14.63 -1.52 -10.04
C PRO A 141 15.73 -1.75 -11.08
N PRO A 142 15.63 -1.13 -12.27
CA PRO A 142 16.67 -1.19 -13.27
C PRO A 142 18.02 -0.74 -12.71
N GLY A 143 19.07 -1.53 -12.96
CA GLY A 143 20.44 -1.24 -12.51
C GLY A 143 20.76 -1.63 -11.06
N SER A 144 19.80 -2.17 -10.30
CA SER A 144 20.07 -2.68 -8.95
C SER A 144 20.36 -4.17 -8.96
N THR A 145 21.45 -4.58 -8.33
CA THR A 145 21.78 -5.99 -8.06
C THR A 145 21.34 -6.44 -6.67
N ASP A 146 21.09 -5.49 -5.77
CA ASP A 146 20.66 -5.76 -4.40
C ASP A 146 19.14 -5.69 -4.26
N GLU A 147 18.64 -6.35 -3.21
CA GLU A 147 17.26 -6.25 -2.79
C GLU A 147 16.96 -4.82 -2.32
N VAL A 148 15.79 -4.29 -2.73
CA VAL A 148 15.40 -2.91 -2.45
C VAL A 148 14.10 -2.87 -1.67
N VAL A 149 14.04 -1.99 -0.67
CA VAL A 149 12.85 -1.70 0.11
C VAL A 149 12.45 -0.25 -0.11
N LEU A 150 11.15 -0.02 -0.31
CA LEU A 150 10.60 1.32 -0.41
C LEU A 150 9.88 1.69 0.90
N PHE A 151 10.22 2.83 1.47
CA PHE A 151 9.57 3.34 2.68
C PHE A 151 8.52 4.38 2.33
N PHE A 152 7.30 4.16 2.82
CA PHE A 152 6.16 5.04 2.66
C PHE A 152 5.59 5.45 4.02
N SER A 153 4.97 6.64 4.06
CA SER A 153 4.10 6.99 5.18
C SER A 153 2.88 6.08 5.20
N GLN A 154 2.45 5.67 6.40
CA GLN A 154 1.24 4.85 6.57
C GLN A 154 -0.03 5.47 5.98
N TYR A 155 -0.07 6.81 5.87
CA TYR A 155 -1.21 7.55 5.33
C TYR A 155 -1.26 7.56 3.80
N ASP A 156 -0.13 7.28 3.16
CA ASP A 156 -0.02 7.19 1.70
C ASP A 156 -0.29 5.76 1.21
N CYS A 157 -0.75 4.84 2.06
CA CYS A 157 -0.95 3.43 1.72
C CYS A 157 -2.41 3.01 1.85
N VAL A 158 -2.90 2.20 0.89
CA VAL A 158 -4.25 1.62 0.92
C VAL A 158 -4.17 0.10 0.73
N PRO A 159 -4.93 -0.70 1.53
CA PRO A 159 -4.99 -2.16 1.36
C PRO A 159 -5.43 -2.56 -0.05
N LEU A 160 -4.78 -3.59 -0.61
CA LEU A 160 -5.09 -4.06 -1.96
C LEU A 160 -6.54 -4.56 -2.05
N GLU A 161 -7.07 -5.20 -1.01
CA GLU A 161 -8.43 -5.72 -0.99
C GLU A 161 -9.47 -4.60 -1.18
N GLN A 162 -9.18 -3.41 -0.66
CA GLN A 162 -10.07 -2.25 -0.84
C GLN A 162 -9.99 -1.70 -2.26
N ILE A 163 -8.81 -1.75 -2.87
CA ILE A 163 -8.61 -1.34 -4.26
C ILE A 163 -9.33 -2.31 -5.19
N VAL A 164 -9.19 -3.62 -4.97
CA VAL A 164 -9.91 -4.65 -5.75
C VAL A 164 -11.42 -4.45 -5.62
N ARG A 165 -11.95 -4.24 -4.41
CA ARG A 165 -13.38 -3.95 -4.20
C ARG A 165 -13.81 -2.67 -4.91
N TYR A 166 -12.99 -1.62 -4.85
CA TYR A 166 -13.28 -0.34 -5.48
C TYR A 166 -13.33 -0.48 -7.01
N GLU A 167 -12.31 -1.13 -7.59
CA GLU A 167 -12.23 -1.34 -9.03
C GLU A 167 -13.27 -2.34 -9.54
N ALA A 168 -13.75 -3.26 -8.71
CA ALA A 168 -14.85 -4.16 -9.07
C ALA A 168 -16.22 -3.47 -9.12
N CYS A 169 -16.39 -2.28 -8.51
CA CYS A 169 -17.69 -1.61 -8.47
C CYS A 169 -18.26 -1.34 -9.87
N LYS A 170 -19.58 -1.43 -9.98
CA LYS A 170 -20.36 -1.16 -11.20
C LYS A 170 -21.40 -0.05 -10.97
N PRO A 171 -21.75 0.74 -11.99
CA PRO A 171 -22.89 1.66 -11.92
C PRO A 171 -24.16 0.93 -11.48
N GLY A 172 -24.94 1.54 -10.59
CA GLY A 172 -26.13 0.98 -9.96
C GLY A 172 -25.88 0.26 -8.63
N GLU A 173 -24.62 -0.01 -8.25
CA GLU A 173 -24.31 -0.64 -6.97
C GLU A 173 -24.36 0.35 -5.80
N LEU A 174 -24.85 -0.10 -4.65
CA LEU A 174 -24.90 0.70 -3.43
C LEU A 174 -23.63 0.48 -2.60
N VAL A 175 -22.87 1.54 -2.40
CA VAL A 175 -21.68 1.55 -1.54
C VAL A 175 -22.07 2.03 -0.15
N LEU A 176 -21.75 1.22 0.86
CA LEU A 176 -22.03 1.49 2.26
C LEU A 176 -20.74 1.94 2.96
N PHE A 177 -20.77 3.13 3.56
CA PHE A 177 -19.74 3.59 4.48
C PHE A 177 -20.29 3.58 5.90
N ALA A 178 -19.41 3.72 6.90
CA ALA A 178 -19.80 3.66 8.31
C ALA A 178 -20.88 4.67 8.74
N LYS A 179 -21.02 5.80 8.03
CA LYS A 179 -21.98 6.87 8.37
C LYS A 179 -22.85 7.34 7.21
N THR A 180 -22.52 6.95 5.99
CA THR A 180 -23.10 7.51 4.76
C THR A 180 -23.17 6.42 3.72
N ASN A 181 -24.11 6.51 2.81
CA ASN A 181 -24.21 5.60 1.69
C ASN A 181 -24.07 6.39 0.38
N GLY A 182 -23.75 5.69 -0.70
CA GLY A 182 -23.73 6.30 -2.01
C GLY A 182 -23.98 5.29 -3.11
N LEU A 183 -24.80 5.67 -4.08
CA LEU A 183 -25.06 4.87 -5.27
C LEU A 183 -23.97 5.14 -6.31
N VAL A 184 -23.33 4.11 -6.85
CA VAL A 184 -22.36 4.28 -7.94
C VAL A 184 -23.12 4.73 -9.18
N ILE A 185 -22.79 5.93 -9.69
CA ILE A 185 -23.45 6.48 -10.89
C ILE A 185 -22.53 6.47 -12.10
N LYS A 186 -21.21 6.45 -11.89
CA LYS A 186 -20.24 6.54 -12.98
C LYS A 186 -18.93 5.87 -12.59
N LYS A 187 -18.40 5.07 -13.51
CA LYS A 187 -17.04 4.52 -13.47
C LYS A 187 -16.31 4.93 -14.75
N LYS A 188 -15.18 5.60 -14.62
CA LYS A 188 -14.38 6.08 -15.76
C LYS A 188 -12.95 5.55 -15.64
N LYS A 189 -12.46 4.85 -16.68
CA LYS A 189 -11.05 4.48 -16.81
C LYS A 189 -10.21 5.74 -17.02
N LEU A 190 -9.14 5.90 -16.26
CA LEU A 190 -8.27 7.06 -16.29
C LEU A 190 -7.06 6.79 -17.17
N ASN A 191 -6.75 7.70 -18.09
CA ASN A 191 -5.46 7.70 -18.76
C ASN A 191 -4.40 8.26 -17.80
N LYS A 192 -3.41 7.45 -17.42
CA LYS A 192 -2.38 7.80 -16.43
C LYS A 192 -0.99 7.46 -16.94
N PRO A 193 -0.44 8.27 -17.86
CA PRO A 193 0.92 8.06 -18.36
C PRO A 193 1.98 8.21 -17.26
N ARG A 194 1.66 8.92 -16.17
CA ARG A 194 2.54 9.13 -15.01
C ARG A 194 1.94 8.58 -13.72
N PHE A 195 1.42 7.35 -13.75
CA PHE A 195 0.72 6.78 -12.59
C PHE A 195 1.60 6.73 -11.33
N HIS A 196 2.91 6.55 -11.50
CA HIS A 196 3.89 6.56 -10.40
C HIS A 196 3.91 7.88 -9.62
N SER A 197 3.56 9.01 -10.26
CA SER A 197 3.69 10.35 -9.68
C SER A 197 2.38 11.04 -9.36
N THR A 198 1.28 10.70 -10.04
CA THR A 198 0.01 11.42 -9.86
C THR A 198 -1.01 10.66 -9.04
N ASN A 199 -1.13 9.34 -9.23
CA ASN A 199 -2.09 8.49 -8.54
C ASN A 199 -1.86 7.01 -8.92
N SER A 200 -1.18 6.26 -8.06
CA SER A 200 -0.75 4.88 -8.32
C SER A 200 -1.65 3.80 -7.72
N TRP A 201 -2.75 4.13 -7.03
CA TRP A 201 -3.53 3.11 -6.33
C TRP A 201 -4.65 2.46 -7.17
N THR A 202 -5.17 3.09 -8.22
CA THR A 202 -6.31 2.59 -9.01
C THR A 202 -6.31 3.17 -10.43
N SER A 203 -6.72 2.42 -11.44
CA SER A 203 -6.90 2.91 -12.82
C SER A 203 -8.24 3.60 -13.09
N TYR A 204 -9.15 3.65 -12.10
CA TYR A 204 -10.48 4.24 -12.27
C TYR A 204 -10.72 5.50 -11.44
N SER A 205 -11.68 6.29 -11.90
CA SER A 205 -12.39 7.27 -11.08
C SER A 205 -13.85 6.87 -11.01
N ILE A 206 -14.35 6.69 -9.78
CA ILE A 206 -15.73 6.34 -9.51
C ILE A 206 -16.41 7.54 -8.85
N SER A 207 -17.61 7.87 -9.34
CA SER A 207 -18.48 8.88 -8.75
C SER A 207 -19.68 8.19 -8.12
N ILE A 208 -20.03 8.62 -6.92
CA ILE A 208 -21.21 8.16 -6.19
C ILE A 208 -22.17 9.32 -5.99
N LEU A 209 -23.47 9.04 -6.07
CA LEU A 209 -24.52 9.93 -5.58
C LEU A 209 -24.70 9.64 -4.10
N SER A 210 -24.24 10.55 -3.26
CA SER A 210 -24.59 10.57 -1.83
C SER A 210 -25.84 11.43 -1.63
N ASN A 211 -26.50 11.31 -0.48
CA ASN A 211 -27.83 11.85 -0.13
C ASN A 211 -28.20 13.23 -0.71
N GLN A 212 -27.23 14.11 -1.01
CA GLN A 212 -27.47 15.44 -1.58
C GLN A 212 -26.45 15.87 -2.66
N SER A 213 -25.46 15.05 -3.01
CA SER A 213 -24.43 15.47 -3.97
C SER A 213 -23.71 14.32 -4.65
N ILE A 214 -23.24 14.59 -5.86
CA ILE A 214 -22.33 13.71 -6.59
C ILE A 214 -20.92 13.97 -6.08
N VAL A 215 -20.32 12.94 -5.47
CA VAL A 215 -18.97 13.02 -4.93
C VAL A 215 -18.07 11.97 -5.55
N ARG A 216 -16.77 12.26 -5.60
CA ARG A 216 -15.76 11.27 -5.99
C ARG A 216 -15.63 10.24 -4.88
N PHE A 217 -15.78 8.97 -5.25
CA PHE A 217 -15.53 7.86 -4.34
C PHE A 217 -14.02 7.65 -4.18
N VAL A 218 -13.55 7.69 -2.94
CA VAL A 218 -12.14 7.50 -2.57
C VAL A 218 -11.97 6.17 -1.80
N PRO A 219 -11.09 5.27 -2.25
CA PRO A 219 -10.94 3.92 -1.67
C PRO A 219 -10.22 3.91 -0.31
N SER A 220 -9.71 5.04 0.18
CA SER A 220 -8.96 5.12 1.44
C SER A 220 -9.82 5.00 2.70
N ARG A 221 -11.15 5.06 2.55
CA ARG A 221 -12.12 4.85 3.62
C ARG A 221 -12.61 3.41 3.57
N LYS A 222 -12.86 2.79 4.72
CA LYS A 222 -13.49 1.45 4.75
C LYS A 222 -14.91 1.55 4.19
N PHE A 223 -15.27 0.63 3.30
CA PHE A 223 -16.59 0.51 2.71
C PHE A 223 -16.92 -0.97 2.43
N SER A 224 -18.20 -1.24 2.23
CA SER A 224 -18.73 -2.46 1.62
C SER A 224 -19.61 -2.11 0.42
N VAL A 225 -19.84 -3.09 -0.46
CA VAL A 225 -20.73 -2.94 -1.61
C VAL A 225 -21.91 -3.88 -1.37
N TYR A 226 -23.11 -3.33 -1.35
CA TYR A 226 -24.33 -4.10 -1.29
C TYR A 226 -24.64 -4.64 -2.69
N ILE A 227 -24.79 -5.96 -2.78
CA ILE A 227 -25.17 -6.66 -4.02
C ILE A 227 -26.58 -7.21 -3.78
N PRO A 228 -27.61 -6.66 -4.43
CA PRO A 228 -28.97 -7.18 -4.32
C PRO A 228 -28.99 -8.68 -4.66
N GLY A 229 -29.53 -9.52 -3.78
CA GLY A 229 -29.69 -10.97 -4.02
C GLY A 229 -28.51 -11.86 -3.66
N LYS A 230 -27.37 -11.34 -3.19
CA LYS A 230 -26.36 -12.16 -2.49
C LYS A 230 -26.67 -12.15 -0.99
N SER A 231 -27.21 -13.25 -0.48
CA SER A 231 -27.26 -13.50 0.96
C SER A 231 -25.84 -13.49 1.52
N GLU A 232 -25.66 -12.84 2.67
CA GLU A 232 -24.41 -12.87 3.44
C GLU A 232 -24.08 -14.32 3.80
N THR A 233 -23.19 -14.95 3.05
CA THR A 233 -22.57 -16.22 3.42
C THR A 233 -21.06 -16.00 3.42
N GLY A 234 -20.44 -16.18 4.58
CA GLY A 234 -18.99 -16.29 4.74
C GLY A 234 -18.39 -15.38 5.81
N SER A 235 -18.74 -15.63 7.08
CA SER A 235 -17.85 -15.42 8.22
C SER A 235 -16.91 -16.60 8.37
#